data_AF-A0A7K4A0A5-F1
#
_entry.id   AF-A0A7K4A0A5-F1
#
_cell.length_a   1.000
_cell.length_b   1.000
_cell.length_c   1.000
_cell.angle_alpha   90.00
_cell.angle_beta   90.00
_cell.angle_gamma   90.00
#
_symmetry.space_group_name_H-M   'P 1'
#
loop_
_entity.id
_entity.type
_entity.pdbx_description
1 polymer ?
#
loop_
_entity_poly.entity_id
_entity_poly.type
_entity_poly.pdbx_seq_one_letter_code
_entity_poly.pdbx_strand_id
1 'polypeptide(L)'
;MGQEDGYTPAFEVGSGEDDWWTAYPDQHQNASLPADHPDWVLDELEDKPLLILVHSSNCVPCLVQIPRIESAVAKFGDSISYHDVLAEGAGFKEALDILNVYDPRGGKQYVPTNIFITLAESPDGEVEVAWHSKTDIMSQEDIDSYLEDAIYYHKKNIDSWD
;
A
#
# COMPACT_ATOMS: atom_id res chain seq x y z
N MET A 1 -11.47 -1.33 28.39
CA MET A 1 -10.44 -2.24 27.87
C MET A 1 -11.16 -3.11 26.85
N GLY A 2 -11.26 -2.59 25.62
CA GLY A 2 -12.05 -3.21 24.56
C GLY A 2 -11.27 -4.37 23.95
N GLN A 3 -11.85 -5.55 24.01
CA GLN A 3 -11.46 -6.74 23.25
C GLN A 3 -11.79 -6.42 21.78
N GLU A 4 -10.79 -6.03 20.97
CA GLU A 4 -10.03 -6.90 20.09
C GLU A 4 -10.94 -7.67 19.13
N ASP A 5 -11.15 -7.10 17.92
CA ASP A 5 -11.42 -7.93 16.75
C ASP A 5 -10.27 -8.94 16.66
N GLY A 6 -10.56 -10.24 16.81
CA GLY A 6 -9.58 -11.32 17.00
C GLY A 6 -8.68 -11.63 15.80
N TYR A 7 -8.35 -10.63 15.01
CA TYR A 7 -7.39 -10.68 13.92
C TYR A 7 -6.01 -10.28 14.44
N THR A 8 -4.99 -11.05 14.07
CA THR A 8 -3.59 -10.70 14.27
C THR A 8 -3.01 -10.36 12.90
N PRO A 9 -2.40 -9.17 12.72
CA PRO A 9 -1.77 -8.82 11.46
C PRO A 9 -0.77 -9.87 10.99
N ALA A 10 -0.76 -10.14 9.69
CA ALA A 10 0.20 -11.03 9.06
C ALA A 10 1.60 -10.40 9.01
N PHE A 11 1.67 -9.08 8.86
CA PHE A 11 2.90 -8.31 8.76
C PHE A 11 2.96 -7.28 9.88
N GLU A 12 4.16 -7.06 10.43
CA GLU A 12 4.38 -6.08 11.49
C GLU A 12 4.69 -4.69 10.93
N VAL A 13 4.57 -3.65 11.78
CA VAL A 13 5.09 -2.32 11.46
C VAL A 13 6.57 -2.30 11.78
N GLY A 14 7.40 -1.97 10.80
CA GLY A 14 8.85 -2.11 10.92
C GLY A 14 9.62 -1.53 9.73
N SER A 15 10.81 -2.06 9.48
CA SER A 15 11.72 -1.62 8.40
C SER A 15 12.16 -2.74 7.46
N GLY A 16 11.74 -3.98 7.74
CA GLY A 16 12.03 -5.17 6.96
C GLY A 16 11.31 -5.19 5.61
N GLU A 17 11.73 -6.10 4.72
CA GLU A 17 11.24 -6.16 3.34
C GLU A 17 9.74 -6.47 3.20
N ASP A 18 9.15 -7.15 4.18
CA ASP A 18 7.72 -7.53 4.19
C ASP A 18 6.92 -6.71 5.22
N ASP A 19 7.53 -5.71 5.86
CA ASP A 19 6.87 -4.94 6.91
C ASP A 19 5.93 -3.86 6.33
N TRP A 20 5.06 -3.35 7.18
CA TRP A 20 4.41 -2.06 7.02
C TRP A 20 5.37 -0.93 7.42
N TRP A 21 5.53 0.05 6.55
CA TRP A 21 6.52 1.10 6.70
C TRP A 21 5.88 2.46 6.98
N THR A 22 6.26 3.13 8.07
CA THR A 22 5.93 4.55 8.31
C THR A 22 7.02 5.50 7.82
N ALA A 23 8.21 4.97 7.57
CA ALA A 23 9.33 5.62 6.90
C ALA A 23 9.91 4.67 5.85
N TYR A 24 10.68 5.18 4.89
CA TYR A 24 11.29 4.34 3.86
C TYR A 24 12.04 3.13 4.45
N PRO A 25 11.86 1.92 3.88
CA PRO A 25 12.41 0.69 4.46
C PRO A 25 13.92 0.57 4.28
N ASP A 26 14.52 -0.43 4.95
CA ASP A 26 15.98 -0.60 5.01
C ASP A 26 16.64 -0.78 3.64
N GLN A 27 15.91 -1.37 2.68
CA GLN A 27 16.36 -1.56 1.31
C GLN A 27 16.24 -0.30 0.42
N HIS A 28 15.62 0.78 0.91
CA HIS A 28 15.40 2.01 0.17
C HIS A 28 16.59 2.97 0.30
N GLN A 29 16.94 3.69 -0.77
CA GLN A 29 18.06 4.66 -0.74
C GLN A 29 17.89 5.81 0.28
N ASN A 30 16.65 6.12 0.66
CA ASN A 30 16.26 7.13 1.64
C ASN A 30 15.80 6.49 2.96
N ALA A 31 16.28 5.30 3.32
CA ALA A 31 15.87 4.57 4.51
C ALA A 31 15.75 5.46 5.76
N SER A 32 14.71 5.21 6.57
CA SER A 32 14.35 5.96 7.78
C SER A 32 13.87 7.40 7.57
N LEU A 33 13.83 7.91 6.34
CA LEU A 33 13.15 9.18 6.05
C LEU A 33 11.65 8.95 5.81
N PRO A 34 10.77 9.88 6.23
CA PRO A 34 9.35 9.78 5.93
C PRO A 34 9.12 9.84 4.41
N ALA A 35 8.10 9.11 3.94
CA ALA A 35 7.66 9.20 2.56
C ALA A 35 6.81 10.47 2.36
N ASP A 36 6.95 11.12 1.21
CA ASP A 36 6.19 12.33 0.85
C ASP A 36 4.85 11.94 0.25
N HIS A 37 3.89 11.57 1.10
CA HIS A 37 2.57 11.09 0.69
C HIS A 37 1.78 12.20 -0.02
N PRO A 38 1.26 11.96 -1.23
CA PRO A 38 0.43 12.96 -1.92
C PRO A 38 -0.85 13.30 -1.15
N ASP A 39 -1.29 14.57 -1.20
CA ASP A 39 -2.51 15.02 -0.50
C ASP A 39 -3.74 14.13 -0.77
N TRP A 40 -3.94 13.70 -2.02
CA TRP A 40 -5.07 12.85 -2.38
C TRP A 40 -5.03 11.47 -1.71
N VAL A 41 -3.84 10.96 -1.36
CA VAL A 41 -3.72 9.72 -0.59
C VAL A 41 -4.18 9.97 0.85
N LEU A 42 -3.83 11.11 1.42
CA LEU A 42 -4.26 11.49 2.77
C LEU A 42 -5.80 11.64 2.82
N ASP A 43 -6.39 12.30 1.82
CA ASP A 43 -7.84 12.45 1.69
C ASP A 43 -8.56 11.08 1.63
N GLU A 44 -8.02 10.09 0.90
CA GLU A 44 -8.60 8.74 0.83
C GLU A 44 -8.53 8.01 2.19
N LEU A 45 -7.42 8.18 2.92
CA LEU A 45 -7.21 7.55 4.22
C LEU A 45 -8.15 8.11 5.32
N GLU A 46 -8.81 9.25 5.10
CA GLU A 46 -9.86 9.72 6.02
C GLU A 46 -11.06 8.76 6.06
N ASP A 47 -11.33 8.02 4.98
CA ASP A 47 -12.44 7.06 4.89
C ASP A 47 -11.96 5.61 5.00
N LYS A 48 -10.96 5.21 4.21
CA LYS A 48 -10.57 3.80 4.04
C LYS A 48 -9.09 3.61 3.74
N PRO A 49 -8.51 2.44 4.03
CA PRO A 49 -7.21 2.08 3.47
C PRO A 49 -7.25 2.03 1.94
N LEU A 50 -6.10 2.28 1.31
CA LEU A 50 -5.98 2.44 -0.13
C LEU A 50 -5.12 1.34 -0.75
N LEU A 51 -5.62 0.76 -1.83
CA LEU A 51 -4.88 -0.10 -2.75
C LEU A 51 -4.63 0.64 -4.06
N ILE A 52 -3.38 0.72 -4.49
CA ILE A 52 -3.01 1.24 -5.81
C ILE A 52 -2.35 0.12 -6.61
N LEU A 53 -2.80 -0.08 -7.85
CA LEU A 53 -2.10 -0.90 -8.83
C LEU A 53 -1.56 -0.01 -9.94
N VAL A 54 -0.23 0.06 -10.07
CA VAL A 54 0.40 0.70 -11.23
C VAL A 54 0.79 -0.38 -12.23
N HIS A 55 0.25 -0.31 -13.45
CA HIS A 55 0.42 -1.33 -14.49
C HIS A 55 0.57 -0.75 -15.90
N SER A 56 0.79 -1.60 -16.90
CA SER A 56 0.82 -1.19 -18.31
C SER A 56 0.22 -2.28 -19.22
N SER A 57 -0.35 -1.88 -20.34
CA SER A 57 -1.09 -2.77 -21.26
C SER A 57 -0.21 -3.85 -21.88
N ASN A 58 1.08 -3.56 -22.07
CA ASN A 58 2.02 -4.43 -22.78
C ASN A 58 2.96 -5.22 -21.84
N CYS A 59 2.65 -5.24 -20.54
CA CYS A 59 3.45 -5.88 -19.51
C CYS A 59 2.90 -7.30 -19.22
N VAL A 60 3.67 -8.33 -19.57
CA VAL A 60 3.28 -9.73 -19.35
C VAL A 60 2.96 -10.03 -17.88
N PRO A 61 3.77 -9.58 -16.90
CA PRO A 61 3.42 -9.79 -15.49
C PRO A 61 2.13 -9.07 -15.08
N CYS A 62 1.83 -7.91 -15.66
CA CYS A 62 0.61 -7.15 -15.39
C CYS A 62 -0.65 -7.92 -15.81
N LEU A 63 -0.59 -8.67 -16.92
CA LEU A 63 -1.71 -9.54 -17.34
C LEU A 63 -2.03 -10.65 -16.33
N VAL A 64 -1.06 -11.05 -15.50
CA VAL A 64 -1.27 -12.02 -14.41
C VAL A 64 -1.73 -11.32 -13.14
N GLN A 65 -1.22 -10.12 -12.88
CA GLN A 65 -1.48 -9.38 -11.65
C GLN A 65 -2.87 -8.73 -11.62
N ILE A 66 -3.32 -8.13 -12.73
CA ILE A 66 -4.61 -7.43 -12.80
C ILE A 66 -5.78 -8.32 -12.34
N PRO A 67 -5.96 -9.57 -12.83
CA PRO A 67 -7.06 -10.41 -12.36
C PRO A 67 -7.01 -10.77 -10.87
N ARG A 68 -5.82 -10.79 -10.25
CA ARG A 68 -5.67 -11.07 -8.81
C ARG A 68 -6.10 -9.87 -7.98
N ILE A 69 -5.73 -8.66 -8.43
CA ILE A 69 -6.18 -7.41 -7.83
C ILE A 69 -7.68 -7.25 -8.00
N GLU A 70 -8.23 -7.50 -9.18
CA GLU A 70 -9.68 -7.49 -9.41
C GLU A 70 -10.42 -8.47 -8.50
N SER A 71 -9.87 -9.67 -8.27
CA SER A 71 -10.43 -10.64 -7.33
C SER A 71 -10.43 -10.12 -5.89
N ALA A 72 -9.35 -9.44 -5.47
CA ALA A 72 -9.24 -8.86 -4.15
C ALA A 72 -10.19 -7.65 -3.98
N VAL A 73 -10.27 -6.76 -4.97
CA VAL A 73 -11.21 -5.63 -4.99
C VAL A 73 -12.66 -6.13 -4.96
N ALA A 74 -12.98 -7.23 -5.64
CA ALA A 74 -14.32 -7.83 -5.54
C ALA A 74 -14.62 -8.39 -4.14
N LYS A 75 -13.60 -8.86 -3.40
CA LYS A 75 -13.72 -9.38 -2.04
C LYS A 75 -13.80 -8.27 -0.98
N PHE A 76 -13.02 -7.19 -1.15
CA PHE A 76 -12.78 -6.17 -0.12
C PHE A 76 -13.26 -4.76 -0.48
N GLY A 77 -13.82 -4.54 -1.67
CA GLY A 77 -14.07 -3.20 -2.23
C GLY A 77 -15.00 -2.29 -1.41
N ASP A 78 -15.83 -2.84 -0.53
CA ASP A 78 -16.62 -2.03 0.41
C ASP A 78 -15.76 -1.45 1.55
N SER A 79 -14.62 -2.06 1.85
CA SER A 79 -13.72 -1.76 2.97
C SER A 79 -12.41 -1.08 2.55
N ILE A 80 -12.15 -0.92 1.25
CA ILE A 80 -10.94 -0.28 0.73
C ILE A 80 -11.29 0.73 -0.38
N SER A 81 -10.42 1.71 -0.59
CA SER A 81 -10.35 2.45 -1.84
C SER A 81 -9.41 1.73 -2.81
N TYR A 82 -9.75 1.73 -4.10
CA TYR A 82 -8.92 1.13 -5.15
C TYR A 82 -8.63 2.11 -6.27
N HIS A 83 -7.35 2.33 -6.56
CA HIS A 83 -6.86 3.20 -7.63
C HIS A 83 -6.08 2.42 -8.69
N ASP A 84 -6.65 2.32 -9.89
CA ASP A 84 -6.06 1.64 -11.04
C ASP A 84 -5.29 2.63 -11.91
N VAL A 85 -3.96 2.47 -12.01
CA VAL A 85 -3.08 3.43 -12.69
C VAL A 85 -2.41 2.79 -13.89
N LEU A 86 -2.86 3.19 -15.09
CA LEU A 86 -2.23 2.81 -16.34
C LEU A 86 -1.01 3.72 -16.62
N ALA A 87 0.19 3.17 -16.51
CA ALA A 87 1.48 3.82 -16.76
C ALA A 87 1.79 4.02 -18.26
N GLU A 88 0.79 4.47 -19.02
CA GLU A 88 0.88 4.72 -20.47
C GLU A 88 0.09 5.99 -20.83
N GLY A 89 0.47 6.65 -21.93
CA GLY A 89 -0.26 7.80 -22.45
C GLY A 89 -0.45 8.92 -21.42
N ALA A 90 -1.70 9.27 -21.13
CA ALA A 90 -2.04 10.34 -20.19
C ALA A 90 -1.74 9.98 -18.72
N GLY A 91 -1.80 8.70 -18.35
CA GLY A 91 -1.55 8.22 -16.98
C GLY A 91 -0.07 8.05 -16.64
N PHE A 92 0.83 8.19 -17.63
CA PHE A 92 2.26 7.99 -17.42
C PHE A 92 2.85 8.93 -16.35
N LYS A 93 2.44 10.21 -16.34
CA LYS A 93 2.96 11.16 -15.35
C LYS A 93 2.50 10.78 -13.94
N GLU A 94 1.22 10.47 -13.78
CA GLU A 94 0.65 10.05 -12.50
C GLU A 94 1.33 8.78 -11.97
N ALA A 95 1.53 7.78 -12.84
CA ALA A 95 2.27 6.56 -12.50
C ALA A 95 3.69 6.87 -12.01
N LEU A 96 4.40 7.80 -12.67
CA LEU A 96 5.73 8.21 -12.22
C LEU A 96 5.69 8.92 -10.86
N ASP A 97 4.74 9.83 -10.67
CA ASP A 97 4.61 10.59 -9.41
C ASP A 97 4.33 9.63 -8.24
N ILE A 98 3.46 8.63 -8.42
CA ILE A 98 3.18 7.57 -7.44
C ILE A 98 4.41 6.70 -7.19
N LEU A 99 5.06 6.18 -8.23
CA LEU A 99 6.21 5.28 -8.08
C LEU A 99 7.47 5.99 -7.55
N ASN A 100 7.56 7.32 -7.66
CA ASN A 100 8.63 8.09 -7.02
C ASN A 100 8.51 8.08 -5.49
N VAL A 101 7.29 7.94 -4.97
CA VAL A 101 7.01 7.90 -3.53
C VAL A 101 7.07 6.45 -3.04
N TYR A 102 6.45 5.52 -3.76
CA TYR A 102 6.14 4.17 -3.26
C TYR A 102 6.93 3.04 -3.94
N ASP A 103 8.11 3.31 -4.52
CA ASP A 103 9.03 2.23 -4.91
C ASP A 103 9.80 1.75 -3.66
N PRO A 104 9.81 0.45 -3.35
CA PRO A 104 10.37 -0.04 -2.09
C PRO A 104 11.90 0.07 -2.02
N ARG A 105 12.61 0.24 -3.15
CA ARG A 105 14.09 0.29 -3.21
C ARG A 105 14.62 1.68 -3.53
N GLY A 106 13.79 2.52 -4.14
CA GLY A 106 14.17 3.83 -4.62
C GLY A 106 14.98 3.71 -5.90
N GLY A 107 14.67 4.55 -6.88
CA GLY A 107 15.37 4.58 -8.15
C GLY A 107 14.51 4.07 -9.29
N LYS A 108 14.78 2.85 -9.80
CA LYS A 108 14.14 2.40 -11.03
C LYS A 108 12.72 1.91 -10.77
N GLN A 109 11.76 2.57 -11.41
CA GLN A 109 10.34 2.23 -11.35
C GLN A 109 10.04 0.96 -12.15
N TYR A 110 9.23 0.08 -11.59
CA TYR A 110 8.78 -1.17 -12.22
C TYR A 110 7.24 -1.24 -12.30
N VAL A 111 6.74 -2.03 -13.24
CA VAL A 111 5.32 -2.41 -13.33
C VAL A 111 5.22 -3.93 -13.55
N PRO A 112 4.23 -4.62 -12.95
CA PRO A 112 3.24 -4.07 -12.04
C PRO A 112 3.89 -3.72 -10.69
N THR A 113 3.33 -2.71 -10.02
CA THR A 113 3.66 -2.41 -8.62
C THR A 113 2.36 -2.30 -7.85
N ASN A 114 2.28 -3.08 -6.77
CA ASN A 114 1.13 -3.16 -5.88
C ASN A 114 1.49 -2.35 -4.64
N ILE A 115 0.66 -1.38 -4.28
CA ILE A 115 0.92 -0.45 -3.18
C ILE A 115 -0.30 -0.51 -2.26
N PHE A 116 -0.05 -0.77 -0.99
CA PHE A 116 -1.05 -0.84 0.06
C PHE A 116 -0.74 0.27 1.06
N ILE A 117 -1.76 1.04 1.45
CA ILE A 117 -1.60 2.22 2.29
C ILE A 117 -2.69 2.21 3.36
N THR A 118 -2.31 2.47 4.60
CA THR A 118 -3.17 2.45 5.78
C THR A 118 -2.63 3.40 6.86
N LEU A 119 -3.21 3.35 8.05
CA LEU A 119 -2.78 4.08 9.24
C LEU A 119 -2.30 3.10 10.29
N ALA A 120 -1.08 3.27 10.79
CA ALA A 120 -0.53 2.42 11.84
C ALA A 120 0.22 3.22 12.91
N GLU A 121 0.24 2.70 14.13
CA GLU A 121 1.07 3.23 15.20
C GLU A 121 2.54 2.94 14.90
N SER A 122 3.36 3.98 14.83
CA SER A 122 4.80 3.87 14.67
C SER A 122 5.45 3.31 15.95
N PRO A 123 6.71 2.86 15.90
CA PRO A 123 7.42 2.39 17.10
C PRO A 123 7.47 3.40 18.26
N ASP A 124 7.31 4.69 17.96
CA ASP A 124 7.29 5.78 18.94
C ASP A 124 5.89 6.06 19.53
N GLY A 125 4.85 5.35 19.05
CA GLY A 125 3.48 5.44 19.57
C GLY A 125 2.60 6.49 18.90
N GLU A 126 3.06 7.10 17.80
CA GLU A 126 2.29 8.08 17.02
C GLU A 126 1.59 7.37 15.85
N VAL A 127 0.34 7.75 15.56
CA VAL A 127 -0.37 7.21 14.40
C VAL A 127 0.10 7.94 13.15
N GLU A 128 0.67 7.19 12.21
CA GLU A 128 1.24 7.69 10.97
C GLU A 128 0.69 6.93 9.77
N VAL A 129 0.91 7.48 8.57
CA VAL A 129 0.64 6.75 7.33
C VAL A 129 1.62 5.59 7.24
N ALA A 130 1.08 4.38 7.16
CA ALA A 130 1.84 3.16 6.93
C ALA A 130 1.60 2.64 5.52
N TRP A 131 2.64 2.19 4.84
CA TRP A 131 2.52 1.66 3.50
C TRP A 131 3.40 0.43 3.28
N HIS A 132 3.00 -0.40 2.34
CA HIS A 132 3.81 -1.48 1.81
C HIS A 132 3.73 -1.43 0.28
N SER A 133 4.79 -1.87 -0.39
CA SER A 133 4.74 -2.05 -1.84
C SER A 133 5.59 -3.21 -2.31
N LYS A 134 5.09 -3.88 -3.36
CA LYS A 134 5.79 -4.99 -3.98
C LYS A 134 5.73 -4.86 -5.50
N THR A 135 6.91 -4.81 -6.09
CA THR A 135 7.10 -4.87 -7.54
C THR A 135 6.90 -6.32 -8.02
N ASP A 136 6.43 -6.48 -9.25
CA ASP A 136 6.15 -7.78 -9.88
C ASP A 136 4.88 -8.47 -9.32
N ILE A 137 4.67 -9.71 -9.74
CA ILE A 137 3.50 -10.52 -9.41
C ILE A 137 3.50 -10.89 -7.92
N MET A 138 2.39 -10.60 -7.24
CA MET A 138 2.11 -11.09 -5.89
C MET A 138 1.19 -12.31 -5.92
N SER A 139 1.33 -13.20 -4.94
CA SER A 139 0.38 -14.29 -4.74
C SER A 139 -0.99 -13.74 -4.33
N GLN A 140 -2.07 -14.48 -4.55
CA GLN A 140 -3.40 -14.04 -4.07
C GLN A 140 -3.45 -14.00 -2.54
N GLU A 141 -2.77 -14.93 -1.87
CA GLU A 141 -2.68 -14.99 -0.42
C GLU A 141 -1.99 -13.75 0.15
N ASP A 142 -0.85 -13.34 -0.43
CA ASP A 142 -0.13 -12.13 -0.02
C ASP A 142 -1.02 -10.88 -0.18
N ILE A 143 -1.69 -10.74 -1.34
CA ILE A 143 -2.59 -9.60 -1.61
C ILE A 143 -3.71 -9.54 -0.56
N ASP A 144 -4.36 -10.68 -0.32
CA ASP A 144 -5.45 -10.77 0.65
C ASP A 144 -4.94 -10.45 2.07
N SER A 145 -3.76 -10.94 2.47
CA SER A 145 -3.16 -10.67 3.78
C SER A 145 -2.84 -9.19 3.97
N TYR A 146 -2.21 -8.52 2.99
CA TYR A 146 -1.94 -7.08 3.10
C TYR A 146 -3.23 -6.25 3.14
N LEU A 147 -4.30 -6.66 2.46
CA LEU A 147 -5.59 -5.94 2.55
C LEU A 147 -6.29 -6.16 3.88
N GLU A 148 -6.26 -7.37 4.42
CA GLU A 148 -6.81 -7.68 5.75
C GLU A 148 -6.05 -6.89 6.84
N ASP A 149 -4.72 -6.84 6.75
CA ASP A 149 -3.88 -5.97 7.60
C ASP A 149 -4.25 -4.50 7.44
N ALA A 150 -4.34 -4.00 6.20
CA ALA A 150 -4.65 -2.59 5.94
C ALA A 150 -5.99 -2.17 6.56
N ILE A 151 -7.02 -3.01 6.43
CA ILE A 151 -8.35 -2.78 7.03
C ILE A 151 -8.27 -2.81 8.55
N TYR A 152 -7.55 -3.78 9.12
CA TYR A 152 -7.37 -3.88 10.57
C TYR A 152 -6.67 -2.64 11.14
N TYR A 153 -5.53 -2.27 10.56
CA TYR A 153 -4.72 -1.14 11.00
C TYR A 153 -5.50 0.17 10.87
N HIS A 154 -6.13 0.43 9.73
CA HIS A 154 -6.93 1.63 9.52
C HIS A 154 -8.03 1.76 10.58
N LYS A 155 -8.86 0.71 10.75
CA LYS A 155 -9.95 0.71 11.73
C LYS A 155 -9.45 0.94 13.16
N LYS A 156 -8.29 0.40 13.51
CA LYS A 156 -7.71 0.54 14.85
C LYS A 156 -7.22 1.96 15.13
N ASN A 157 -6.73 2.66 14.11
CA ASN A 157 -5.94 3.88 14.30
C ASN A 157 -6.63 5.15 13.79
N ILE A 158 -7.66 5.06 12.94
CA ILE A 158 -8.33 6.23 12.33
C ILE A 158 -8.84 7.25 13.35
N ASP A 159 -9.40 6.82 14.48
CA ASP A 159 -9.91 7.71 15.53
C ASP A 159 -8.80 8.51 16.27
N SER A 160 -7.54 8.13 16.06
CA SER A 160 -6.35 8.75 16.68
C SER A 160 -5.43 9.44 15.66
N TRP A 161 -5.83 9.44 14.38
CA TRP A 161 -5.11 10.13 13.32
C TRP A 161 -5.66 11.55 13.17
N ASP A 162 -4.81 12.55 13.45
CA ASP A 162 -5.12 13.99 13.40
C ASP A 162 -4.47 14.67 12.18
#